data_AF-A0A225W4Z9-F1
#
_entry.id   AF-A0A225W4Z9-F1
#
_cell.length_a   1.000
_cell.length_b   1.000
_cell.length_c   1.000
_cell.angle_alpha   90.00
_cell.angle_beta   90.00
_cell.angle_gamma   90.00
#
_symmetry.space_group_name_H-M   'P 1'
#
loop_
_entity.id
_entity.type
_entity.pdbx_description
1 polymer ?
#
loop_
_entity_poly.entity_id
_entity_poly.type
_entity_poly.pdbx_seq_one_letter_code
_entity_poly.pdbx_strand_id
1 'polypeptide(L)'
;MWRLAVVAALALQPTQSLLRVPLTAQQQQRSAQHLTQFHTQPTVETESVLNLQVQDSKLQDVLHNAQDLAAQGHVPLENFMEFQFFGPIAIGTPPQEVLVCFDTGSSDLWVPGKKCEACAGQDRFNHSQSSTYHESTSHPAFAVQYGSGKVSGHFGQDVVHMAQFQVQDTTVGIVRTEEESMARMKADGLLGLAFD
;
A
#
# COMPACT_ATOMS: atom_id res chain seq x y z
N MET A 1 32.17 -43.00 -36.93
CA MET A 1 32.09 -42.12 -35.74
C MET A 1 31.34 -40.86 -36.15
N TRP A 2 30.08 -40.70 -35.72
CA TRP A 2 29.27 -39.52 -36.07
C TRP A 2 29.45 -38.47 -34.97
N ARG A 3 29.81 -37.23 -35.33
CA ARG A 3 29.88 -36.10 -34.39
C ARG A 3 28.61 -35.26 -34.52
N LEU A 4 27.78 -35.25 -33.48
CA LEU A 4 26.65 -34.33 -33.31
C LEU A 4 27.20 -32.92 -33.00
N ALA A 5 26.77 -31.93 -33.77
CA ALA A 5 27.00 -30.52 -33.48
C ALA A 5 25.83 -30.01 -32.61
N VAL A 6 26.14 -29.50 -31.42
CA VAL A 6 25.17 -28.85 -30.53
C VAL A 6 25.08 -27.38 -30.93
N VAL A 7 23.91 -26.94 -31.39
CA VAL A 7 23.62 -25.52 -31.63
C VAL A 7 23.15 -24.92 -30.30
N ALA A 8 23.97 -24.04 -29.72
CA ALA A 8 23.60 -23.25 -28.56
C ALA A 8 22.68 -22.10 -29.00
N ALA A 9 21.40 -22.17 -28.63
CA ALA A 9 20.48 -21.04 -28.79
C ALA A 9 20.77 -20.01 -27.69
N LEU A 10 21.33 -18.86 -28.08
CA LEU A 10 21.44 -17.68 -27.22
C LEU A 10 20.04 -17.08 -27.04
N ALA A 11 19.45 -17.29 -25.86
CA ALA A 11 18.22 -16.62 -25.45
C ALA A 11 18.56 -15.16 -25.08
N LEU A 12 18.06 -14.21 -25.87
CA LEU A 12 18.04 -12.79 -25.53
C LEU A 12 17.05 -12.58 -24.38
N GLN A 13 17.55 -12.26 -23.19
CA GLN A 13 16.70 -11.87 -22.07
C GLN A 13 16.23 -10.42 -22.26
N PRO A 14 14.93 -10.11 -22.06
CA PRO A 14 14.45 -8.74 -22.05
C PRO A 14 15.03 -8.03 -20.83
N THR A 15 15.80 -6.97 -21.05
CA THR A 15 16.21 -6.06 -19.98
C THR A 15 14.98 -5.31 -19.48
N GLN A 16 14.46 -5.70 -18.32
CA GLN A 16 13.50 -4.87 -17.59
C GLN A 16 14.18 -3.54 -17.26
N SER A 17 13.68 -2.45 -17.84
CA SER A 17 14.11 -1.10 -17.49
C SER A 17 13.46 -0.73 -16.16
N LEU A 18 14.17 -0.99 -15.06
CA LEU A 18 13.89 -0.42 -13.75
C LEU A 18 13.96 1.11 -13.85
N LEU A 19 12.83 1.79 -13.68
CA LEU A 19 12.81 3.24 -13.46
C LEU A 19 13.32 3.49 -12.03
N ARG A 20 14.63 3.66 -11.88
CA ARG A 20 15.21 4.17 -10.63
C ARG A 20 14.96 5.66 -10.56
N VAL A 21 14.11 6.09 -9.63
CA VAL A 21 14.02 7.50 -9.22
C VAL A 21 14.99 7.66 -8.03
N PRO A 22 16.22 8.15 -8.24
CA PRO A 22 17.17 8.34 -7.16
C PRO A 22 16.66 9.45 -6.23
N LEU A 23 16.20 9.09 -5.04
CA LEU A 23 15.89 10.05 -4.00
C LEU A 23 17.15 10.31 -3.17
N THR A 24 17.64 11.55 -3.23
CA THR A 24 18.78 11.99 -2.43
C THR A 24 18.26 12.40 -1.06
N ALA A 25 18.74 11.75 0.00
CA ALA A 25 18.47 12.18 1.37
C ALA A 25 19.06 13.58 1.57
N GLN A 26 18.19 14.60 1.57
CA GLN A 26 18.55 15.94 2.00
C GLN A 26 18.46 15.98 3.52
N GLN A 27 19.59 16.24 4.17
CA GLN A 27 19.64 16.53 5.61
C GLN A 27 19.11 17.95 5.85
N GLN A 28 17.84 18.18 5.55
CA GLN A 28 17.19 19.45 5.80
C GLN A 28 16.75 19.44 7.26
N GLN A 29 17.46 20.21 8.09
CA GLN A 29 17.12 20.43 9.49
C GLN A 29 15.78 21.18 9.54
N ARG A 30 14.66 20.45 9.50
CA ARG A 30 13.32 21.04 9.49
C ARG A 30 13.07 21.68 10.86
N SER A 31 13.08 23.02 10.89
CA SER A 31 12.60 23.77 12.04
C SER A 31 11.14 23.37 12.33
N ALA A 32 10.77 23.21 13.60
CA ALA A 32 9.41 22.88 14.01
C ALA A 32 8.37 23.87 13.44
N GLN A 33 8.76 25.12 13.24
CA GLN A 33 7.93 26.17 12.61
C GLN A 33 7.65 25.91 11.12
N HIS A 34 8.48 25.11 10.46
CA HIS A 34 8.29 24.70 9.06
C HIS A 34 7.44 23.42 8.95
N LEU A 35 7.19 22.72 10.07
CA LEU A 35 6.29 21.57 10.11
C LEU A 35 4.84 21.99 10.32
N THR A 36 4.61 23.12 11.01
CA THR A 36 3.25 23.67 11.22
C THR A 36 2.59 24.14 9.93
N GLN A 37 3.34 24.43 8.86
CA GLN A 37 2.76 24.78 7.57
C GLN A 37 2.08 23.60 6.86
N PHE A 38 2.51 22.37 7.19
CA PHE A 38 1.89 21.13 6.70
C PHE A 38 0.79 20.62 7.64
N HIS A 39 0.61 21.29 8.79
CA HIS A 39 -0.45 20.99 9.71
C HIS A 39 -1.73 21.63 9.17
N THR A 40 -2.52 20.87 8.43
CA THR A 40 -3.90 21.25 8.14
C THR A 40 -4.67 21.15 9.45
N GLN A 41 -4.95 22.28 10.10
CA GLN A 41 -6.00 22.31 11.09
C GLN A 41 -7.30 21.95 10.38
N PRO A 42 -8.05 20.92 10.82
CA PRO A 42 -9.38 20.69 10.29
C PRO A 42 -10.19 21.96 10.56
N THR A 43 -10.57 22.68 9.51
CA THR A 43 -11.41 23.87 9.59
C THR A 43 -12.88 23.52 9.83
N VAL A 44 -13.18 22.23 9.93
CA VAL A 44 -14.52 21.69 10.12
C VAL A 44 -14.52 20.87 11.39
N GLU A 45 -15.28 21.31 12.39
CA GLU A 45 -15.56 20.55 13.60
C GLU A 45 -16.10 19.17 13.22
N THR A 46 -15.39 18.13 13.65
CA THR A 46 -15.64 16.70 13.36
C THR A 46 -17.00 16.18 13.82
N GLU A 47 -17.80 17.00 14.49
CA GLU A 47 -19.19 16.72 14.88
C GLU A 47 -20.17 16.73 13.70
N SER A 48 -19.80 17.27 12.52
CA SER A 48 -20.77 17.45 11.43
C SER A 48 -20.80 16.37 10.34
N VAL A 49 -19.91 15.37 10.36
CA VAL A 49 -19.86 14.36 9.29
C VAL A 49 -20.85 13.22 9.54
N LEU A 50 -21.09 12.86 10.80
CA LEU A 50 -22.02 11.80 11.20
C LEU A 50 -23.50 12.24 11.21
N ASN A 51 -23.78 13.52 11.00
CA ASN A 51 -25.13 14.07 10.98
C ASN A 51 -25.49 14.73 9.65
N LEU A 52 -24.90 14.25 8.55
CA LEU A 52 -25.33 14.61 7.19
C LEU A 52 -26.75 14.06 6.94
N GLN A 53 -27.74 14.78 7.45
CA GLN A 53 -29.08 14.74 6.87
C GLN A 53 -28.96 15.23 5.44
N VAL A 54 -29.25 14.32 4.51
CA VAL A 54 -29.17 14.43 3.06
C VAL A 54 -29.63 15.81 2.55
N GLN A 55 -28.67 16.67 2.28
CA GLN A 55 -28.78 17.78 1.33
C GLN A 55 -27.69 17.56 0.29
N ASP A 56 -28.13 17.05 -0.86
CA ASP A 56 -27.34 16.52 -1.97
C ASP A 56 -26.15 17.41 -2.38
N SER A 57 -26.31 18.74 -2.30
CA SER A 57 -25.27 19.69 -2.68
C SER A 57 -24.02 19.65 -1.80
N LYS A 58 -24.16 19.46 -0.47
CA LYS A 58 -22.99 19.38 0.44
C LYS A 58 -22.19 18.11 0.22
N LEU A 59 -22.86 17.01 -0.10
CA LEU A 59 -22.20 15.74 -0.39
C LEU A 59 -21.42 15.84 -1.70
N GLN A 60 -22.00 16.49 -2.72
CA GLN A 60 -21.35 16.76 -4.00
C GLN A 60 -20.10 17.63 -3.83
N ASP A 61 -20.18 18.70 -3.03
CA ASP A 61 -19.02 19.56 -2.75
C ASP A 61 -17.89 18.81 -2.04
N VAL A 62 -18.22 17.96 -1.05
CA VAL A 62 -17.22 17.14 -0.35
C VAL A 62 -16.59 16.12 -1.29
N LEU A 63 -17.37 15.46 -2.14
CA LEU A 63 -16.88 14.50 -3.12
C LEU A 63 -15.99 15.17 -4.17
N HIS A 64 -16.38 16.34 -4.67
CA HIS A 64 -15.58 17.12 -5.63
C HIS A 64 -14.23 17.51 -5.03
N ASN A 65 -14.23 18.02 -3.80
CA ASN A 65 -13.00 18.36 -3.07
C ASN A 65 -12.11 17.12 -2.85
N ALA A 66 -12.69 15.97 -2.51
CA ALA A 66 -11.92 14.72 -2.33
C ALA A 66 -11.26 14.27 -3.65
N GLN A 67 -11.98 14.39 -4.77
CA GLN A 67 -11.45 14.08 -6.10
C GLN A 67 -10.32 15.04 -6.50
N ASP A 68 -10.47 16.34 -6.25
CA ASP A 68 -9.45 17.34 -6.55
C ASP A 68 -8.18 17.16 -5.70
N LEU A 69 -8.35 16.78 -4.44
CA LEU A 69 -7.23 16.45 -3.56
C LEU A 69 -6.51 15.17 -4.02
N ALA A 70 -7.25 14.14 -4.42
CA ALA A 70 -6.66 12.93 -4.99
C ALA A 70 -5.93 13.22 -6.31
N ALA A 71 -6.48 14.09 -7.16
CA ALA A 71 -5.84 14.59 -8.40
C ALA A 71 -4.60 15.46 -8.14
N GLN A 72 -4.40 15.92 -6.91
CA GLN A 72 -3.17 16.57 -6.46
C GLN A 72 -2.21 15.60 -5.76
N GLY A 73 -2.60 14.32 -5.62
CA GLY A 73 -1.79 13.28 -4.97
C GLY A 73 -1.99 13.18 -3.46
N HIS A 74 -3.02 13.81 -2.90
CA HIS A 74 -3.35 13.67 -1.48
C HIS A 74 -4.09 12.35 -1.23
N VAL A 75 -3.68 11.64 -0.17
CA VAL A 75 -4.38 10.47 0.36
C VAL A 75 -5.06 10.91 1.67
N PRO A 76 -6.39 10.76 1.80
CA PRO A 76 -7.06 11.02 3.06
C PRO A 76 -6.63 9.98 4.10
N LEU A 77 -6.28 10.45 5.29
CA LEU A 77 -5.91 9.57 6.40
C LEU A 77 -6.96 9.67 7.51
N GLU A 78 -7.37 8.51 8.02
CA GLU A 78 -8.12 8.39 9.25
C GLU A 78 -7.17 8.38 10.45
N ASN A 79 -7.56 9.11 11.50
CA ASN A 79 -6.86 9.13 12.77
C ASN A 79 -7.59 8.25 13.78
N PHE A 80 -6.96 7.16 14.19
CA PHE A 80 -7.43 6.35 15.31
C PHE A 80 -6.61 6.64 16.57
N MET A 81 -7.18 7.51 17.41
CA MET A 81 -6.66 7.87 18.74
C MET A 81 -5.20 8.33 18.74
N GLU A 82 -4.73 8.97 17.67
CA GLU A 82 -3.35 9.43 17.47
C GLU A 82 -2.30 8.30 17.45
N PHE A 83 -2.73 7.04 17.54
CA PHE A 83 -1.87 5.86 17.50
C PHE A 83 -1.72 5.28 16.10
N GLN A 84 -2.74 5.48 15.25
CA GLN A 84 -2.71 4.97 13.89
C GLN A 84 -3.27 6.00 12.92
N PHE A 85 -2.47 6.30 11.90
CA PHE A 85 -2.89 7.06 10.72
C PHE A 85 -2.87 6.12 9.53
N PHE A 86 -4.05 5.85 8.96
CA PHE A 86 -4.21 4.89 7.88
C PHE A 86 -5.13 5.44 6.81
N GLY A 87 -4.96 4.96 5.59
CA GLY A 87 -5.74 5.41 4.46
C GLY A 87 -5.80 4.38 3.35
N PRO A 88 -6.59 4.65 2.31
CA PRO A 88 -6.83 3.70 1.25
C PRO A 88 -5.65 3.65 0.26
N ILE A 89 -5.32 2.44 -0.14
CA ILE A 89 -4.66 2.14 -1.42
C ILE A 89 -5.52 1.11 -2.14
N ALA A 90 -5.30 0.90 -3.44
CA ALA A 90 -5.91 -0.22 -4.14
C ALA A 90 -4.87 -1.07 -4.85
N ILE A 91 -5.08 -2.38 -4.86
CA ILE A 91 -4.14 -3.36 -5.43
C ILE A 91 -4.87 -4.20 -6.49
N GLY A 92 -4.20 -4.41 -7.62
CA GLY A 92 -4.64 -5.32 -8.66
C GLY A 92 -5.53 -4.74 -9.74
N THR A 93 -5.93 -5.62 -10.67
CA THR A 93 -6.80 -5.30 -11.81
C THR A 93 -7.96 -6.31 -11.90
N PRO A 94 -9.22 -5.95 -11.60
CA PRO A 94 -9.66 -4.62 -11.16
C PRO A 94 -9.11 -4.26 -9.76
N PRO A 95 -8.98 -2.96 -9.46
CA PRO A 95 -8.45 -2.50 -8.16
C PRO A 95 -9.30 -2.99 -6.99
N GLN A 96 -8.64 -3.53 -5.97
CA GLN A 96 -9.23 -3.93 -4.70
C GLN A 96 -8.70 -3.00 -3.60
N GLU A 97 -9.59 -2.23 -2.98
CA GLU A 97 -9.22 -1.27 -1.93
C GLU A 97 -8.85 -1.99 -0.63
N VAL A 98 -7.81 -1.49 0.03
CA VAL A 98 -7.34 -1.94 1.34
C VAL A 98 -6.84 -0.75 2.15
N LEU A 99 -7.02 -0.78 3.47
CA LEU A 99 -6.53 0.28 4.35
C LEU A 99 -5.14 -0.05 4.86
N VAL A 100 -4.19 0.86 4.66
CA VAL A 100 -2.80 0.66 5.10
C VAL A 100 -2.35 1.75 6.05
N CYS A 101 -1.53 1.35 7.02
CA CYS A 101 -0.73 2.27 7.82
C CYS A 101 0.47 2.71 6.98
N PHE A 102 0.66 4.03 6.82
CA PHE A 102 1.82 4.59 6.12
C PHE A 102 2.99 4.70 7.10
N ASP A 103 3.95 3.77 6.99
CA ASP A 103 5.00 3.58 7.98
C ASP A 103 6.38 4.02 7.46
N THR A 104 6.95 5.05 8.08
CA THR A 104 8.30 5.54 7.72
C THR A 104 9.43 4.75 8.40
N GLY A 105 9.10 3.78 9.26
CA GLY A 105 10.06 2.92 9.96
C GLY A 105 10.37 1.60 9.25
N SER A 106 9.68 1.28 8.15
CA SER A 106 9.87 0.06 7.36
C SER A 106 9.72 0.33 5.86
N SER A 107 10.09 -0.64 5.01
CA SER A 107 10.17 -0.46 3.54
C SER A 107 9.25 -1.40 2.76
N ASP A 108 8.65 -2.38 3.43
CA ASP A 108 7.81 -3.39 2.80
C ASP A 108 6.34 -2.95 2.74
N LEU A 109 5.67 -3.29 1.65
CA LEU A 109 4.21 -3.29 1.57
C LEU A 109 3.68 -4.71 1.82
N TRP A 110 2.79 -4.87 2.80
CA TRP A 110 2.07 -6.13 3.01
C TRP A 110 0.60 -5.91 3.35
N VAL A 111 -0.24 -6.84 2.91
CA VAL A 111 -1.69 -6.81 3.10
C VAL A 111 -2.25 -8.21 3.42
N PRO A 112 -3.35 -8.30 4.18
CA PRO A 112 -4.06 -9.56 4.41
C PRO A 112 -4.52 -10.19 3.10
N GLY A 113 -4.13 -11.45 2.87
CA GLY A 113 -4.63 -12.23 1.75
C GLY A 113 -6.00 -12.85 2.05
N LYS A 114 -6.83 -13.04 1.02
CA LYS A 114 -8.19 -13.62 1.15
C LYS A 114 -8.26 -14.97 1.86
N LYS A 115 -7.20 -15.79 1.79
CA LYS A 115 -7.14 -17.10 2.47
C LYS A 115 -6.57 -17.05 3.89
N CYS A 116 -6.14 -15.88 4.39
CA CYS A 116 -5.94 -15.75 5.82
C CYS A 116 -7.32 -15.71 6.46
N GLU A 117 -7.55 -16.44 7.56
CA GLU A 117 -8.84 -16.43 8.27
C GLU A 117 -8.81 -15.52 9.51
N ALA A 118 -7.67 -15.46 10.21
CA ALA A 118 -7.50 -14.69 11.44
C ALA A 118 -6.77 -13.33 11.27
N CYS A 119 -6.68 -12.79 10.05
CA CYS A 119 -6.04 -11.50 9.78
C CYS A 119 -6.96 -10.28 10.01
N ALA A 120 -6.41 -9.07 9.97
CA ALA A 120 -7.17 -7.83 9.91
C ALA A 120 -8.02 -7.75 8.61
N GLY A 121 -9.02 -6.87 8.64
CA GLY A 121 -9.89 -6.57 7.49
C GLY A 121 -10.96 -7.62 7.21
N GLN A 122 -12.14 -7.15 6.80
CA GLN A 122 -13.22 -8.02 6.28
C GLN A 122 -13.02 -8.31 4.80
N ASP A 123 -12.63 -7.29 4.03
CA ASP A 123 -12.42 -7.36 2.58
C ASP A 123 -10.94 -7.45 2.23
N ARG A 124 -10.38 -8.64 2.50
CA ARG A 124 -8.97 -8.96 2.27
C ARG A 124 -8.64 -9.13 0.80
N PHE A 125 -7.44 -8.73 0.41
CA PHE A 125 -6.97 -8.78 -0.97
C PHE A 125 -7.02 -10.19 -1.55
N ASN A 126 -7.72 -10.34 -2.66
CA ASN A 126 -7.83 -11.57 -3.42
C ASN A 126 -6.98 -11.50 -4.69
N HIS A 127 -5.71 -11.86 -4.57
CA HIS A 127 -4.77 -11.95 -5.69
C HIS A 127 -5.29 -12.80 -6.87
N SER A 128 -6.13 -13.81 -6.63
CA SER A 128 -6.67 -14.65 -7.71
C SER A 128 -7.72 -13.96 -8.59
N GLN A 129 -8.23 -12.80 -8.16
CA GLN A 129 -9.15 -11.97 -8.93
C GLN A 129 -8.45 -10.81 -9.64
N SER A 130 -7.14 -10.62 -9.44
CA SER A 130 -6.36 -9.63 -10.16
C SER A 130 -5.74 -10.25 -11.42
N SER A 131 -6.00 -9.64 -12.58
CA SER A 131 -5.43 -10.06 -13.86
C SER A 131 -3.97 -9.65 -14.04
N THR A 132 -3.48 -8.72 -13.22
CA THR A 132 -2.10 -8.22 -13.24
C THR A 132 -1.22 -8.82 -12.15
N TYR A 133 -1.78 -9.72 -11.31
CA TYR A 133 -1.03 -10.38 -10.26
C TYR A 133 -0.04 -11.41 -10.80
N HIS A 134 1.19 -11.36 -10.29
CA HIS A 134 2.23 -12.33 -10.54
C HIS A 134 2.84 -12.82 -9.23
N GLU A 135 2.75 -14.13 -8.97
CA GLU A 135 3.39 -14.74 -7.80
C GLU A 135 4.92 -14.66 -7.92
N SER A 136 5.61 -14.30 -6.82
CA SER A 136 7.07 -14.26 -6.80
C SER A 136 7.65 -15.67 -6.84
N THR A 137 8.54 -15.93 -7.80
CA THR A 137 9.24 -17.22 -7.92
C THR A 137 10.64 -17.20 -7.30
N SER A 138 11.23 -16.01 -7.11
CA SER A 138 12.58 -15.83 -6.56
C SER A 138 12.59 -15.77 -5.03
N HIS A 139 11.55 -15.16 -4.44
CA HIS A 139 11.37 -15.01 -3.00
C HIS A 139 9.95 -15.43 -2.64
N PRO A 140 9.73 -16.73 -2.35
CA PRO A 140 8.36 -17.27 -2.26
C PRO A 140 7.67 -16.98 -0.93
N ALA A 141 8.41 -16.54 0.10
CA ALA A 141 7.85 -16.38 1.44
C ALA A 141 8.51 -15.23 2.21
N PHE A 142 7.75 -14.68 3.15
CA PHE A 142 8.24 -13.70 4.12
C PHE A 142 7.67 -13.97 5.51
N ALA A 143 8.41 -13.53 6.52
CA ALA A 143 7.96 -13.46 7.90
C ALA A 143 8.61 -12.25 8.57
N VAL A 144 7.78 -11.39 9.17
CA VAL A 144 8.22 -10.17 9.85
C VAL A 144 7.74 -10.19 11.30
N GLN A 145 8.62 -9.76 12.20
CA GLN A 145 8.31 -9.56 13.61
C GLN A 145 8.33 -8.06 13.91
N TYR A 146 7.19 -7.55 14.34
CA TYR A 146 7.08 -6.25 14.98
C TYR A 146 7.10 -6.41 16.51
N GLY A 147 7.40 -5.35 17.26
CA GLY A 147 7.28 -5.41 18.72
C GLY A 147 5.87 -5.79 19.20
N SER A 148 4.86 -5.51 18.38
CA SER A 148 3.45 -5.83 18.61
C SER A 148 3.06 -7.26 18.24
N GLY A 149 3.76 -7.94 17.32
CA GLY A 149 3.41 -9.30 16.88
C GLY A 149 4.04 -9.71 15.56
N LYS A 150 3.61 -10.86 15.03
CA LYS A 150 4.17 -11.46 13.80
C LYS A 150 3.19 -11.46 12.63
N VAL A 151 3.72 -11.30 11.42
CA VAL A 151 3.03 -11.56 10.16
C VAL A 151 3.89 -12.46 9.27
N SER A 152 3.26 -13.34 8.49
CA SER A 152 3.95 -14.16 7.50
C SER A 152 3.07 -14.51 6.31
N GLY A 153 3.70 -14.75 5.17
CA GLY A 153 3.01 -14.93 3.91
C GLY A 153 3.95 -15.25 2.75
N HIS A 154 3.51 -14.87 1.56
CA HIS A 154 4.22 -15.04 0.29
C HIS A 154 4.27 -13.70 -0.43
N PHE A 155 5.28 -13.50 -1.29
CA PHE A 155 5.36 -12.29 -2.09
C PHE A 155 4.69 -12.50 -3.44
N GLY A 156 4.01 -11.46 -3.89
CA GLY A 156 3.60 -11.30 -5.28
C GLY A 156 4.02 -9.93 -5.79
N GLN A 157 3.75 -9.70 -7.06
CA GLN A 157 3.82 -8.40 -7.71
C GLN A 157 2.46 -8.08 -8.28
N ASP A 158 2.04 -6.83 -8.14
CA ASP A 158 0.83 -6.35 -8.76
C ASP A 158 0.90 -4.83 -9.01
N VAL A 159 -0.15 -4.30 -9.61
CA VAL A 159 -0.36 -2.87 -9.76
C VAL A 159 -0.88 -2.30 -8.44
N VAL A 160 -0.24 -1.25 -7.94
CA VAL A 160 -0.69 -0.49 -6.77
C VAL A 160 -1.15 0.90 -7.20
N HIS A 161 -2.33 1.28 -6.72
CA HIS A 161 -2.96 2.57 -6.94
C HIS A 161 -2.99 3.36 -5.62
N MET A 162 -2.59 4.61 -5.69
CA MET A 162 -2.64 5.53 -4.55
C MET A 162 -2.90 6.95 -5.04
N ALA A 163 -4.02 7.53 -4.61
CA ALA A 163 -4.53 8.78 -5.17
C ALA A 163 -4.59 8.69 -6.71
N GLN A 164 -4.00 9.65 -7.43
CA GLN A 164 -3.88 9.61 -8.89
C GLN A 164 -2.74 8.72 -9.42
N PHE A 165 -1.88 8.19 -8.55
CA PHE A 165 -0.70 7.46 -8.95
C PHE A 165 -0.99 5.98 -9.14
N GLN A 166 -0.33 5.40 -10.13
CA GLN A 166 -0.34 3.97 -10.40
C GLN A 166 1.10 3.51 -10.57
N VAL A 167 1.50 2.52 -9.78
CA VAL A 167 2.83 1.91 -9.81
C VAL A 167 2.67 0.45 -10.20
N GLN A 168 3.29 0.07 -11.32
CA GLN A 168 3.28 -1.31 -11.82
C GLN A 168 4.36 -2.14 -11.14
N ASP A 169 4.24 -3.46 -11.21
CA ASP A 169 5.25 -4.43 -10.73
C ASP A 169 5.69 -4.22 -9.28
N THR A 170 4.81 -3.68 -8.43
CA THR A 170 5.11 -3.41 -7.02
C THR A 170 5.08 -4.71 -6.25
N THR A 171 6.14 -5.00 -5.49
CA THR A 171 6.18 -6.17 -4.61
C THR A 171 5.23 -5.97 -3.43
N VAL A 172 4.35 -6.95 -3.20
CA VAL A 172 3.37 -6.96 -2.12
C VAL A 172 3.47 -8.27 -1.35
N GLY A 173 3.62 -8.18 -0.03
CA GLY A 173 3.51 -9.32 0.88
C GLY A 173 2.05 -9.70 1.10
N ILE A 174 1.65 -10.88 0.63
CA ILE A 174 0.30 -11.44 0.81
C ILE A 174 0.28 -12.29 2.08
N VAL A 175 -0.26 -11.74 3.16
CA VAL A 175 -0.26 -12.38 4.48
C VAL A 175 -1.15 -13.62 4.49
N ARG A 176 -0.62 -14.72 5.04
CA ARG A 176 -1.31 -15.99 5.31
C ARG A 176 -1.55 -16.22 6.80
N THR A 177 -0.69 -15.69 7.65
CA THR A 177 -0.78 -15.81 9.10
C THR A 177 -0.40 -14.49 9.74
N GLU A 178 -1.26 -14.03 10.63
CA GLU A 178 -1.11 -12.80 11.40
C GLU A 178 -1.42 -13.11 12.86
N GLU A 179 -0.60 -12.58 13.76
CA GLU A 179 -0.82 -12.71 15.20
C GLU A 179 -2.00 -11.82 15.63
N GLU A 180 -2.77 -12.25 16.63
CA GLU A 180 -4.00 -11.56 17.05
C GLU A 180 -3.75 -10.09 17.44
N SER A 181 -2.60 -9.78 18.02
CA SER A 181 -2.21 -8.41 18.35
C SER A 181 -2.05 -7.51 17.13
N MET A 182 -1.58 -8.06 15.99
CA MET A 182 -1.50 -7.36 14.71
C MET A 182 -2.88 -7.23 14.06
N ALA A 183 -3.67 -8.31 14.10
CA ALA A 183 -5.02 -8.34 13.53
C ALA A 183 -6.02 -7.37 14.20
N ARG A 184 -5.65 -6.79 15.36
CA ARG A 184 -6.44 -5.79 16.11
C ARG A 184 -6.19 -4.34 15.66
N MET A 185 -5.24 -4.10 14.75
CA MET A 185 -5.06 -2.79 14.13
C MET A 185 -6.34 -2.35 13.39
N LYS A 186 -6.52 -1.03 13.21
CA LYS A 186 -7.60 -0.48 12.37
C LYS A 186 -7.27 -0.52 10.89
N ALA A 187 -6.00 -0.32 10.52
CA ALA A 187 -5.54 -0.65 9.18
C ALA A 187 -5.55 -2.17 8.96
N ASP A 188 -5.78 -2.56 7.72
CA ASP A 188 -5.68 -3.95 7.27
C ASP A 188 -4.22 -4.37 7.09
N GLY A 189 -3.40 -3.46 6.56
CA GLY A 189 -2.00 -3.72 6.24
C GLY A 189 -1.09 -2.54 6.54
N LEU A 190 0.11 -2.60 5.97
CA LEU A 190 1.15 -1.60 6.17
C LEU A 190 1.87 -1.33 4.85
N LEU A 191 2.15 -0.06 4.60
CA LEU A 191 2.93 0.41 3.46
C LEU A 191 4.17 1.12 4.00
N GLY A 192 5.32 0.48 3.85
CA GLY A 192 6.63 1.02 4.21
C GLY A 192 7.08 2.14 3.28
N LEU A 193 7.67 3.18 3.85
CA LEU A 193 8.19 4.38 3.18
C LEU A 193 9.67 4.65 3.52
N ALA A 194 10.34 3.71 4.19
CA ALA A 194 11.77 3.79 4.50
C ALA A 194 12.65 3.34 3.31
N PHE A 195 13.96 3.26 3.54
CA PHE A 195 14.94 2.84 2.55
C PHE A 195 15.09 1.30 2.52
N ASP A 196 15.36 0.74 1.34
CA ASP A 196 15.80 -0.65 1.17
C ASP A 196 17.28 -0.87 1.54
#